data_AF-A0A8T3U4N0-F1
#
_entry.id   AF-A0A8T3U4N0-F1
#
_cell.length_a   1.000
_cell.length_b   1.000
_cell.length_c   1.000
_cell.angle_alpha   90.00
_cell.angle_beta   90.00
_cell.angle_gamma   90.00
#
_symmetry.space_group_name_H-M   'P 1'
#
loop_
_entity.id
_entity.type
_entity.pdbx_description
1 polymer ?
#
loop_
_entity_poly.entity_id
_entity_poly.type
_entity_poly.pdbx_seq_one_letter_code
_entity_poly.pdbx_strand_id
1 'polypeptide(L)'
;MDEKYEIMNLLQVKQNLTKELNNLVYGSIEIRENSSNRYIYVHYREDGILLTKYVGEYSDELHNLILNNTIKAKELKKEIKKIEKQLKKLNHIDEELSPEIKKNIDFAKRHLVDNIYNQAILEGVATTFADTESIIEGGKINNMSSEDVLKIVNLKHAWEFILNKILYFQIQIFHYCVK
;
A
#
# COMPACT_ATOMS: atom_id res chain seq x y z
N MET A 1 -25.35 -2.44 -7.68
CA MET A 1 -24.81 -1.37 -8.56
C MET A 1 -24.57 -0.11 -7.75
N ASP A 2 -25.44 0.19 -6.78
CA ASP A 2 -25.35 1.37 -5.91
C ASP A 2 -24.16 1.37 -4.93
N GLU A 3 -23.82 0.24 -4.30
CA GLU A 3 -22.71 0.17 -3.33
C GLU A 3 -21.35 0.49 -3.96
N LYS A 4 -21.12 0.05 -5.21
CA LYS A 4 -19.88 0.34 -5.95
C LYS A 4 -19.77 1.84 -6.28
N TYR A 5 -20.89 2.49 -6.62
CA TYR A 5 -20.91 3.93 -6.87
C TYR A 5 -20.67 4.73 -5.59
N GLU A 6 -21.23 4.27 -4.47
CA GLU A 6 -21.00 4.87 -3.15
C GLU A 6 -19.54 4.78 -2.72
N ILE A 7 -18.89 3.62 -2.90
CA ILE A 7 -17.45 3.44 -2.64
C ILE A 7 -16.61 4.39 -3.50
N MET A 8 -16.90 4.49 -4.80
CA MET A 8 -16.15 5.38 -5.70
C MET A 8 -16.31 6.86 -5.32
N ASN A 9 -17.51 7.28 -4.91
CA ASN A 9 -17.76 8.63 -4.43
C ASN A 9 -16.99 8.92 -3.12
N LEU A 10 -17.03 8.00 -2.15
CA LEU A 10 -16.30 8.13 -0.90
C LEU A 10 -14.78 8.20 -1.11
N LEU A 11 -14.23 7.41 -2.05
CA LEU A 11 -12.83 7.47 -2.43
C LEU A 11 -12.46 8.82 -3.07
N GLN A 12 -13.28 9.33 -3.98
CA GLN A 12 -13.07 10.63 -4.61
C GLN A 12 -13.10 11.77 -3.59
N VAL A 13 -14.07 11.75 -2.66
CA VAL A 13 -14.17 12.73 -1.58
C VAL A 13 -12.94 12.65 -0.67
N LYS A 14 -12.50 11.44 -0.28
CA LYS A 14 -11.28 11.26 0.52
C LYS A 14 -10.06 11.87 -0.19
N GLN A 15 -9.89 11.61 -1.49
CA GLN A 15 -8.78 12.18 -2.28
C GLN A 15 -8.80 13.71 -2.27
N ASN A 16 -9.97 14.33 -2.50
CA ASN A 16 -10.11 15.78 -2.50
C ASN A 16 -9.75 16.38 -1.12
N LEU A 17 -10.25 15.78 -0.03
CA LEU A 17 -9.94 16.21 1.34
C LEU A 17 -8.45 16.07 1.68
N THR A 18 -7.80 14.99 1.22
CA THR A 18 -6.35 14.81 1.43
C THR A 18 -5.53 15.84 0.66
N LYS A 19 -5.92 16.17 -0.57
CA LYS A 19 -5.28 17.21 -1.37
C LYS A 19 -5.43 18.59 -0.70
N GLU A 20 -6.62 18.89 -0.20
CA GLU A 20 -6.87 20.12 0.55
C GLU A 20 -5.99 20.18 1.81
N LEU A 21 -5.92 19.09 2.59
CA LEU A 21 -5.08 19.01 3.78
C LEU A 21 -3.58 19.21 3.47
N ASN A 22 -3.08 18.64 2.38
CA ASN A 22 -1.67 18.75 1.98
C ASN A 22 -1.29 20.15 1.52
N ASN A 23 -2.25 20.92 1.01
CA ASN A 23 -2.03 22.31 0.60
C ASN A 23 -2.01 23.30 1.77
N LEU A 24 -2.55 22.92 2.94
CA LEU A 24 -2.59 23.77 4.11
C LEU A 24 -1.25 23.74 4.86
N VAL A 25 -0.78 24.93 5.27
CA VAL A 25 0.28 25.04 6.28
C VAL A 25 -0.39 25.04 7.65
N TYR A 26 -0.14 24.00 8.43
CA TYR A 26 -0.71 23.82 9.76
C TYR A 26 0.29 23.17 10.72
N GLY A 27 0.13 23.44 12.02
CA GLY A 27 1.01 22.88 13.06
C GLY A 27 1.19 23.81 14.25
N SER A 28 2.14 23.46 15.11
CA SER A 28 2.52 24.30 16.25
C SER A 28 3.43 25.42 15.78
N ILE A 29 3.06 26.67 16.08
CA ILE A 29 3.80 27.85 15.67
C ILE A 29 4.94 28.13 16.65
N GLU A 30 6.13 28.35 16.11
CA GLU A 30 7.30 28.87 16.82
C GLU A 30 7.71 30.20 16.17
N ILE A 31 7.81 31.26 16.96
CA ILE A 31 8.29 32.57 16.51
C ILE A 31 9.73 32.71 16.97
N ARG A 32 10.65 32.92 16.01
CA ARG A 32 12.05 33.18 16.30
C ARG A 32 12.36 34.64 16.00
N GLU A 33 13.03 35.30 16.93
CA GLU A 33 13.42 36.70 16.80
C GLU A 33 14.92 36.79 16.54
N ASN A 34 15.28 37.56 15.51
CA ASN A 34 16.62 38.13 15.36
C ASN A 34 16.52 39.63 15.59
N SER A 35 17.67 40.30 15.72
CA SER A 35 17.90 41.71 16.12
C SER A 35 16.82 42.74 15.74
N SER A 36 16.09 42.57 14.63
CA SER A 36 14.92 43.41 14.27
C SER A 36 13.78 42.67 13.55
N ASN A 37 13.93 41.39 13.22
CA ASN A 37 12.97 40.63 12.41
C ASN A 37 12.47 39.39 13.16
N ARG A 38 11.18 39.10 13.02
CA ARG A 38 10.54 37.92 13.58
C ARG A 38 10.17 36.96 12.45
N TYR A 39 10.38 35.67 12.65
CA TYR A 39 10.18 34.63 11.65
C TYR A 39 9.28 33.53 12.20
N ILE A 40 8.40 33.01 11.35
CA ILE A 40 7.45 31.95 11.71
C ILE A 40 7.97 30.60 11.21
N TYR A 41 8.12 29.69 12.17
CA TYR A 41 8.38 28.27 11.96
C TYR A 41 7.15 27.48 12.39
N VAL A 42 6.86 26.40 11.69
CA VAL A 42 5.75 25.50 12.01
C VAL A 42 6.29 24.10 12.25
N HIS A 43 5.97 23.55 13.40
CA HIS A 43 6.25 22.16 13.74
C HIS A 43 5.05 21.29 13.44
N TYR A 44 5.29 20.18 12.75
CA TYR A 44 4.28 19.17 12.45
C TYR A 44 4.86 17.78 12.59
N ARG A 45 3.98 16.78 12.69
CA ARG A 45 4.38 15.37 12.73
C ARG A 45 3.93 14.68 11.47
N GLU A 46 4.86 14.00 10.83
CA GLU A 46 4.65 13.15 9.66
C GLU A 46 5.26 11.79 9.98
N ASP A 47 4.45 10.73 9.90
CA ASP A 47 4.84 9.35 10.25
C ASP A 47 5.56 9.18 11.60
N GLY A 48 5.20 10.00 12.58
CA GLY A 48 5.77 9.98 13.93
C GLY A 48 7.05 10.79 14.11
N ILE A 49 7.62 11.33 13.02
CA ILE A 49 8.80 12.19 13.05
C ILE A 49 8.35 13.65 13.20
N LEU A 50 8.98 14.38 14.14
CA LEU A 50 8.76 15.81 14.31
C LEU A 50 9.58 16.58 13.26
N LEU A 51 8.90 17.35 12.42
CA LEU A 51 9.50 18.17 11.38
C LEU A 51 9.20 19.64 11.65
N THR A 52 10.12 20.50 11.21
CA THR A 52 9.99 21.95 11.32
C THR A 52 10.12 22.56 9.93
N LYS A 53 9.15 23.39 9.53
CA LYS A 53 9.14 24.08 8.25
C LYS A 53 9.15 25.58 8.46
N TYR A 54 10.07 26.27 7.80
CA TYR A 54 10.06 27.72 7.70
C TYR A 54 8.87 28.17 6.83
N VAL A 55 8.08 29.13 7.31
CA VAL A 55 6.89 29.61 6.60
C VAL A 55 7.12 31.01 6.02
N GLY A 56 7.70 31.92 6.80
CA GLY A 56 7.92 33.31 6.36
C GLY A 56 8.25 34.27 7.49
N GLU A 57 8.33 35.55 7.16
CA GLU A 57 8.42 36.65 8.11
C GLU A 57 7.11 36.79 8.90
N TYR A 58 7.20 37.22 10.16
CA TYR A 58 6.04 37.40 11.02
C TYR A 58 5.15 38.53 10.50
N SER A 59 3.89 38.19 10.25
CA SER A 59 2.80 39.14 10.14
C SER A 59 1.59 38.59 10.91
N ASP A 60 0.77 39.49 11.47
CA ASP A 60 -0.43 39.09 12.21
C ASP A 60 -1.40 38.32 11.30
N GLU A 61 -1.46 38.68 10.01
CA GLU A 61 -2.24 37.97 8.98
C GLU A 61 -1.77 36.53 8.79
N LEU A 62 -0.45 36.31 8.64
CA LEU A 62 0.12 34.99 8.44
C LEU A 62 -0.04 34.12 9.70
N HIS A 63 0.16 34.72 10.87
CA HIS A 63 -0.06 34.04 12.15
C HIS A 63 -1.51 33.56 12.30
N ASN A 64 -2.48 34.45 12.07
CA ASN A 64 -3.90 34.12 12.15
C ASN A 64 -4.32 33.10 11.09
N LEU A 65 -3.74 33.18 9.88
CA LEU A 65 -3.96 32.20 8.82
C LEU A 65 -3.53 30.78 9.24
N ILE A 66 -2.35 30.63 9.83
CA ILE A 66 -1.85 29.31 10.27
C ILE A 66 -2.70 28.75 11.42
N LEU A 67 -3.16 29.60 12.34
CA LEU A 67 -4.08 29.18 13.40
C LEU A 67 -5.40 28.65 12.83
N ASN A 68 -6.01 29.39 11.90
CA ASN A 68 -7.25 28.98 11.23
C ASN A 68 -7.04 27.69 10.42
N ASN A 69 -5.92 27.58 9.71
CA ASN A 69 -5.55 26.37 8.97
C ASN A 69 -5.36 25.16 9.89
N THR A 70 -4.88 25.36 11.12
CA THR A 70 -4.69 24.28 12.09
C THR A 70 -6.02 23.73 12.60
N ILE A 71 -7.02 24.60 12.81
CA ILE A 71 -8.39 24.18 13.13
C ILE A 71 -8.98 23.42 11.95
N LYS A 72 -8.88 23.98 10.75
CA LYS A 72 -9.39 23.36 9.51
C LYS A 72 -8.75 22.00 9.24
N ALA A 73 -7.43 21.87 9.40
CA ALA A 73 -6.71 20.62 9.23
C ALA A 73 -7.20 19.53 10.21
N LYS A 74 -7.54 19.91 11.45
CA LYS A 74 -8.11 18.98 12.44
C LYS A 74 -9.50 18.49 12.02
N GLU A 75 -10.33 19.36 11.44
CA GLU A 75 -11.64 19.01 10.90
C GLU A 75 -11.51 18.08 9.69
N LEU A 76 -10.67 18.42 8.71
CA LEU A 76 -10.39 17.58 7.55
C LEU A 76 -9.91 16.17 7.96
N LYS A 77 -9.00 16.07 8.93
CA LYS A 77 -8.54 14.78 9.47
C LYS A 77 -9.66 13.96 10.10
N LYS A 78 -10.62 14.61 10.78
CA LYS A 78 -11.79 13.92 11.34
C LYS A 78 -12.70 13.39 10.22
N GLU A 79 -12.96 14.17 9.18
CA GLU A 79 -13.80 13.75 8.06
C GLU A 79 -13.15 12.59 7.29
N ILE A 80 -11.84 12.67 7.01
CA ILE A 80 -11.08 11.57 6.40
C ILE A 80 -11.22 10.29 7.26
N LYS A 81 -11.08 10.39 8.58
CA LYS A 81 -11.23 9.23 9.49
C LYS A 81 -12.66 8.67 9.50
N LYS A 82 -13.69 9.50 9.33
CA LYS A 82 -15.09 9.03 9.21
C LYS A 82 -15.28 8.25 7.91
N ILE A 83 -14.78 8.79 6.79
CA ILE A 83 -14.84 8.13 5.48
C ILE A 83 -14.09 6.80 5.53
N GLU A 84 -12.91 6.74 6.15
CA GLU A 84 -12.16 5.48 6.33
C GLU A 84 -12.94 4.45 7.13
N LYS A 85 -13.68 4.86 8.17
CA LYS A 85 -14.57 3.95 8.89
C LYS A 85 -15.75 3.48 8.04
N GLN A 86 -16.31 4.34 7.20
CA GLN A 86 -17.39 3.96 6.27
C GLN A 86 -16.89 2.98 5.22
N LEU A 87 -15.75 3.27 4.58
CA LEU A 87 -15.08 2.37 3.65
C LEU A 87 -14.75 1.03 4.30
N LYS A 88 -14.26 1.02 5.55
CA LYS A 88 -14.00 -0.23 6.26
C LYS A 88 -15.27 -1.05 6.50
N LYS A 89 -16.40 -0.41 6.83
CA LYS A 89 -17.69 -1.10 7.00
C LYS A 89 -18.20 -1.69 5.69
N LEU A 90 -18.07 -0.95 4.60
CA LEU A 90 -18.46 -1.42 3.26
C LEU A 90 -17.54 -2.56 2.79
N ASN A 91 -16.23 -2.47 3.05
CA ASN A 91 -15.25 -3.50 2.70
C ASN A 91 -15.31 -4.74 3.61
N HIS A 92 -15.82 -4.64 4.84
CA HIS A 92 -16.00 -5.79 5.74
C HIS A 92 -17.10 -6.76 5.26
N ILE A 93 -17.88 -6.39 4.25
CA ILE A 93 -18.80 -7.32 3.56
C ILE A 93 -18.03 -8.21 2.57
N ASP A 94 -16.80 -7.85 2.17
CA ASP A 94 -15.94 -8.56 1.21
C ASP A 94 -14.68 -9.24 1.82
N GLU A 95 -14.43 -9.08 3.13
CA GLU A 95 -13.19 -9.54 3.77
C GLU A 95 -13.20 -11.02 4.20
N GLU A 96 -14.35 -11.70 4.16
CA GLU A 96 -14.37 -13.16 4.14
C GLU A 96 -14.14 -13.64 2.70
N LEU A 97 -12.91 -14.08 2.40
CA LEU A 97 -12.67 -14.88 1.19
C LEU A 97 -13.76 -15.97 1.13
N SER A 98 -14.53 -15.97 0.04
CA SER A 98 -15.55 -17.00 -0.18
C SER A 98 -14.92 -18.38 0.06
N PRO A 99 -15.61 -19.32 0.74
CA PRO A 99 -15.10 -20.66 1.02
C PRO A 99 -14.55 -21.36 -0.24
N GLU A 100 -15.13 -21.07 -1.40
CA GLU A 100 -14.70 -21.58 -2.70
C GLU A 100 -13.34 -21.02 -3.14
N ILE A 101 -13.09 -19.72 -2.94
CA ILE A 101 -11.79 -19.10 -3.26
C ILE A 101 -10.71 -19.63 -2.31
N LYS A 102 -11.02 -19.80 -1.01
CA LYS A 102 -10.09 -20.42 -0.05
C LYS A 102 -9.71 -21.83 -0.48
N LYS A 103 -10.68 -22.62 -0.95
CA LYS A 103 -10.45 -23.97 -1.46
C LYS A 103 -9.56 -23.97 -2.71
N ASN A 104 -9.76 -23.03 -3.62
CA ASN A 104 -8.95 -22.91 -4.84
C ASN A 104 -7.50 -22.49 -4.53
N ILE A 105 -7.29 -21.58 -3.57
CA ILE A 105 -5.95 -21.19 -3.11
C ILE A 105 -5.24 -22.37 -2.44
N ASP A 106 -5.93 -23.10 -1.57
CA ASP A 106 -5.38 -24.28 -0.90
C ASP A 106 -5.03 -25.38 -1.90
N PHE A 107 -5.88 -25.61 -2.90
CA PHE A 107 -5.60 -26.51 -4.00
C PHE A 107 -4.34 -26.10 -4.79
N ALA A 108 -4.23 -24.81 -5.15
CA ALA A 108 -3.07 -24.29 -5.87
C ALA A 108 -1.76 -24.40 -5.07
N LYS A 109 -1.81 -24.21 -3.74
CA LYS A 109 -0.65 -24.37 -2.85
C LYS A 109 -0.16 -25.83 -2.78
N ARG A 110 -1.09 -26.78 -2.70
CA ARG A 110 -0.77 -28.21 -2.64
C ARG A 110 -0.13 -28.71 -3.94
N HIS A 111 -0.53 -28.16 -5.08
CA HIS A 111 -0.01 -28.52 -6.40
C HIS A 111 1.09 -27.57 -6.90
N LEU A 112 1.67 -26.74 -6.04
CA LEU A 112 2.67 -25.74 -6.44
C LEU A 112 3.89 -26.39 -7.10
N VAL A 113 4.43 -27.44 -6.47
CA VAL A 113 5.61 -28.17 -6.96
C VAL A 113 5.29 -28.87 -8.29
N ASP A 114 4.15 -29.54 -8.38
CA ASP A 114 3.67 -30.18 -9.62
C ASP A 114 3.55 -29.18 -10.77
N ASN A 115 3.00 -27.99 -10.51
CA ASN A 115 2.81 -26.96 -11.52
C ASN A 115 4.13 -26.39 -12.02
N ILE A 116 5.06 -26.09 -11.11
CA ILE A 116 6.40 -25.58 -11.45
C ILE A 116 7.18 -26.63 -12.25
N TYR A 117 7.12 -27.90 -11.82
CA TYR A 117 7.76 -29.01 -12.55
C TYR A 117 7.23 -29.12 -13.98
N ASN A 118 5.90 -29.16 -14.16
CA ASN A 118 5.30 -29.25 -15.50
C ASN A 118 5.67 -28.05 -16.39
N GLN A 119 5.73 -26.84 -15.82
CA GLN A 119 6.15 -25.64 -16.55
C GLN A 119 7.62 -25.69 -16.93
N ALA A 120 8.51 -26.13 -16.04
CA ALA A 120 9.93 -26.29 -16.33
C ALA A 120 10.15 -27.29 -17.48
N ILE A 121 9.41 -28.40 -17.51
CA ILE A 121 9.45 -29.36 -18.64
C ILE A 121 8.99 -28.70 -19.95
N LEU A 122 7.93 -27.87 -19.92
CA LEU A 122 7.45 -27.14 -21.10
C LEU A 122 8.45 -26.09 -21.60
N GLU A 123 9.21 -25.47 -20.69
CA GLU A 123 10.30 -24.55 -21.01
C GLU A 123 11.58 -25.28 -21.49
N GLY A 124 11.55 -26.62 -21.57
CA GLY A 124 12.67 -27.44 -22.03
C GLY A 124 13.76 -27.66 -21.00
N VAL A 125 13.49 -27.43 -19.71
CA VAL A 125 14.44 -27.68 -18.63
C VAL A 125 14.52 -29.17 -18.33
N ALA A 126 15.71 -29.75 -18.46
CA ALA A 126 15.97 -31.14 -18.09
C ALA A 126 16.08 -31.27 -16.56
N THR A 127 14.93 -31.36 -15.88
CA THR A 127 14.82 -31.53 -14.41
C THR A 127 14.02 -32.77 -14.06
N THR A 128 14.25 -33.33 -12.87
CA THR A 128 13.34 -34.30 -12.25
C THR A 128 12.44 -33.60 -11.23
N PHE A 129 11.36 -34.28 -10.82
CA PHE A 129 10.46 -33.77 -9.78
C PHE A 129 11.20 -33.52 -8.46
N ALA A 130 12.05 -34.46 -8.04
CA ALA A 130 12.84 -34.37 -6.80
C ALA A 130 13.85 -33.21 -6.85
N ASP A 131 14.45 -32.94 -8.02
CA ASP A 131 15.35 -31.81 -8.21
C ASP A 131 14.58 -30.48 -8.16
N THR A 132 13.38 -30.40 -8.76
CA THR A 132 12.53 -29.21 -8.71
C THR A 132 12.09 -28.90 -7.28
N GLU A 133 11.67 -29.91 -6.50
CA GLU A 133 11.33 -29.75 -5.08
C GLU A 133 12.54 -29.25 -4.28
N SER A 134 13.71 -29.88 -4.48
CA SER A 134 14.94 -29.48 -3.82
C SER A 134 15.32 -28.02 -4.14
N ILE A 135 15.14 -27.57 -5.38
CA ILE A 135 15.39 -26.16 -5.78
C ILE A 135 14.41 -25.21 -5.08
N ILE A 136 13.13 -25.57 -5.02
CA ILE A 136 12.10 -24.77 -4.37
C ILE A 136 12.40 -24.59 -2.87
N GLU A 137 12.90 -25.63 -2.21
CA GLU A 137 13.25 -25.61 -0.78
C GLU A 137 14.64 -25.01 -0.48
N GLY A 138 15.43 -24.69 -1.51
CA GLY A 138 16.79 -24.17 -1.35
C GLY A 138 17.84 -25.24 -1.01
N GLY A 139 17.55 -26.50 -1.35
CA GLY A 139 18.45 -27.64 -1.26
C GLY A 139 19.58 -27.62 -2.29
N LYS A 140 20.46 -28.64 -2.21
CA LYS A 140 21.58 -28.81 -3.14
C LYS A 140 21.17 -29.70 -4.31
N ILE A 141 21.58 -29.30 -5.51
CA ILE A 141 21.30 -29.97 -6.78
C ILE A 141 22.63 -30.28 -7.47
N ASN A 142 22.70 -31.45 -8.09
CA ASN A 142 23.87 -31.89 -8.84
C ASN A 142 23.51 -32.00 -10.33
N ASN A 143 24.46 -31.67 -11.21
CA ASN A 143 24.33 -31.85 -12.67
C ASN A 143 23.25 -31.02 -13.37
N MET A 144 22.96 -29.80 -12.89
CA MET A 144 22.09 -28.84 -13.58
C MET A 144 22.83 -27.54 -13.89
N SER A 145 22.52 -26.93 -15.03
CA SER A 145 23.03 -25.60 -15.40
C SER A 145 22.44 -24.52 -14.49
N SER A 146 23.24 -23.51 -14.13
CA SER A 146 22.76 -22.35 -13.37
C SER A 146 21.61 -21.61 -14.07
N GLU A 147 21.55 -21.65 -15.40
CA GLU A 147 20.46 -21.03 -16.16
C GLU A 147 19.13 -21.76 -15.93
N ASP A 148 19.15 -23.08 -15.90
CA ASP A 148 17.95 -23.91 -15.72
C ASP A 148 17.44 -23.85 -14.28
N VAL A 149 18.36 -23.78 -13.31
CA VAL A 149 18.02 -23.51 -11.90
C VAL A 149 17.33 -22.15 -11.78
N LEU A 150 17.83 -21.12 -12.48
CA LEU A 150 17.26 -19.79 -12.42
C LEU A 150 15.84 -19.74 -13.03
N LYS A 151 15.56 -20.50 -14.09
CA LYS A 151 14.20 -20.63 -14.66
C LYS A 151 13.21 -21.19 -13.62
N ILE A 152 13.58 -22.27 -12.94
CA ILE A 152 12.75 -22.88 -11.88
C ILE A 152 12.54 -21.92 -10.71
N VAL A 153 13.58 -21.21 -10.28
CA VAL A 153 13.47 -20.19 -9.22
C VAL A 153 12.58 -19.03 -9.64
N ASN A 154 12.66 -18.58 -10.90
CA ASN A 154 11.79 -17.54 -11.42
C ASN A 154 10.33 -18.00 -11.49
N LEU A 155 10.06 -19.25 -11.86
CA LEU A 155 8.72 -19.84 -11.82
C LEU A 155 8.19 -19.89 -10.38
N LYS A 156 9.01 -20.30 -9.41
CA LYS A 156 8.67 -20.22 -7.98
C LYS A 156 8.29 -18.80 -7.58
N HIS A 157 9.13 -17.82 -7.89
CA HIS A 157 8.84 -16.41 -7.57
C HIS A 157 7.58 -15.91 -8.27
N ALA A 158 7.31 -16.34 -9.51
CA ALA A 158 6.10 -15.98 -10.24
C ALA A 158 4.85 -16.57 -9.57
N TRP A 159 4.90 -17.82 -9.11
CA TRP A 159 3.79 -18.45 -8.37
C TRP A 159 3.60 -17.85 -6.99
N GLU A 160 4.68 -17.60 -6.24
CA GLU A 160 4.62 -16.89 -4.97
C GLU A 160 4.04 -15.49 -5.19
N PHE A 161 4.42 -14.80 -6.26
CA PHE A 161 3.83 -13.54 -6.65
C PHE A 161 2.34 -13.69 -6.96
N ILE A 162 1.90 -14.69 -7.73
CA ILE A 162 0.48 -14.90 -8.04
C ILE A 162 -0.33 -15.25 -6.79
N LEU A 163 0.15 -16.15 -5.93
CA LEU A 163 -0.54 -16.56 -4.71
C LEU A 163 -0.58 -15.43 -3.67
N ASN A 164 0.53 -14.71 -3.50
CA ASN A 164 0.55 -13.50 -2.69
C ASN A 164 -0.31 -12.42 -3.31
N LYS A 165 -0.36 -12.30 -4.64
CA LYS A 165 -1.25 -11.40 -5.37
C LYS A 165 -2.68 -11.90 -5.49
N ILE A 166 -3.04 -13.10 -5.10
CA ILE A 166 -4.45 -13.44 -4.88
C ILE A 166 -4.88 -12.90 -3.50
N LEU A 167 -3.97 -12.94 -2.51
CA LEU A 167 -4.13 -12.17 -1.26
C LEU A 167 -4.07 -10.65 -1.50
N TYR A 168 -3.18 -10.18 -2.38
CA TYR A 168 -2.94 -8.76 -2.64
C TYR A 168 -3.81 -8.19 -3.76
N PHE A 169 -4.32 -8.91 -4.75
CA PHE A 169 -5.26 -8.38 -5.74
C PHE A 169 -6.64 -8.18 -5.11
N GLN A 170 -6.98 -8.89 -4.04
CA GLN A 170 -8.11 -8.47 -3.20
C GLN A 170 -7.79 -7.17 -2.42
N ILE A 171 -6.50 -6.82 -2.25
CA ILE A 171 -6.05 -5.54 -1.65
C ILE A 171 -5.78 -4.45 -2.73
N GLN A 172 -5.53 -4.83 -4.00
CA GLN A 172 -4.99 -3.94 -5.03
C GLN A 172 -5.81 -3.85 -6.32
N ILE A 173 -6.77 -4.74 -6.61
CA ILE A 173 -7.96 -4.35 -7.41
C ILE A 173 -8.74 -3.27 -6.63
N PHE A 174 -8.65 -3.31 -5.29
CA PHE A 174 -9.02 -2.20 -4.39
C PHE A 174 -8.13 -0.94 -4.48
N HIS A 175 -6.98 -0.97 -5.17
CA HIS A 175 -6.08 0.18 -5.30
C HIS A 175 -5.90 0.67 -6.76
N TYR A 176 -6.10 -0.18 -7.78
CA TYR A 176 -5.80 0.15 -9.18
C TYR A 176 -6.98 0.04 -10.16
N CYS A 177 -8.16 -0.44 -9.74
CA CYS A 177 -9.41 -0.07 -10.43
C CYS A 177 -9.89 1.35 -10.02
N VAL A 178 -9.06 2.07 -9.25
CA VAL A 178 -9.05 3.53 -9.13
C VAL A 178 -7.99 4.07 -10.10
N LYS A 179 -8.31 4.05 -11.39
CA LYS A 179 -7.89 5.00 -12.42
C LYS A 179 -8.84 4.90 -13.60
#